data_AF-B6HRP0-F1
#
_entry.id   AF-B6HRP0-F1
#
_cell.length_a   1.000
_cell.length_b   1.000
_cell.length_c   1.000
_cell.angle_alpha   90.00
_cell.angle_beta   90.00
_cell.angle_gamma   90.00
#
_symmetry.space_group_name_H-M   'P 1'
#
loop_
_entity.id
_entity.type
_entity.pdbx_description
1 polymer ?
#
loop_
_entity_poly.entity_id
_entity_poly.type
_entity_poly.pdbx_seq_one_letter_code
_entity_poly.pdbx_strand_id
1 'polypeptide(L)'
;MGDASPAVPGDHTHEIPDGAIRAGAHALELDLHISRDGIVVLSHDPTLMRCFGINKKVSDCDWEYLKTLRTLQAPHEPMPRLIDVLEYLSQPGRENFWILLDIKLTNEPFAIMELVAKTIESVPIPTNGPDWHRRIILGCWSARYLPARAKHLPRYAVTLICVDLSYARQFLQVPLISFNINQKILMGPLGRGFLDEARLARRQVYCWTVNSPNLMRWCIRHDIDGVISDEPGRFRQVCEGWEKERSGVLGIPNPNLDRITLRQRIEIIAATLYVICFGWILKRMYLTPVAQLEFEDHKSK
;
A
#
# COMPACT_ATOMS: atom_id res chain seq x y z
N MET A 1 -11.17 18.19 -6.21
CA MET A 1 -12.34 17.30 -6.27
C MET A 1 -11.82 15.93 -6.64
N GLY A 2 -11.61 15.09 -5.62
CA GLY A 2 -11.06 13.75 -5.81
C GLY A 2 -12.15 12.85 -6.39
N ASP A 3 -11.84 12.20 -7.51
CA ASP A 3 -12.67 11.18 -8.14
C ASP A 3 -12.71 9.99 -7.17
N ALA A 4 -13.80 9.90 -6.39
CA ALA A 4 -14.06 8.77 -5.52
C ALA A 4 -14.47 7.59 -6.39
N SER A 5 -13.62 6.57 -6.48
CA SER A 5 -14.05 5.29 -7.03
C SER A 5 -15.13 4.71 -6.10
N PRO A 6 -16.27 4.24 -6.63
CA PRO A 6 -17.28 3.56 -5.83
C PRO A 6 -16.69 2.25 -5.32
N ALA A 7 -16.84 2.01 -4.01
CA ALA A 7 -16.50 0.74 -3.39
C ALA A 7 -17.23 -0.41 -4.10
N VAL A 8 -16.47 -1.46 -4.45
CA VAL A 8 -16.99 -2.68 -5.06
C VAL A 8 -17.79 -3.45 -4.00
N PRO A 9 -18.98 -3.98 -4.30
CA PRO A 9 -19.80 -4.73 -3.33
C PRO A 9 -19.25 -6.14 -3.10
N GLY A 10 -19.01 -6.50 -1.84
CA GLY A 10 -18.60 -7.82 -1.35
C GLY A 10 -17.73 -7.70 -0.09
N ASP A 11 -18.37 -7.67 1.08
CA ASP A 11 -17.78 -7.20 2.35
C ASP A 11 -18.17 -8.23 3.44
N HIS A 12 -17.24 -9.11 3.80
CA HIS A 12 -17.14 -9.76 5.11
C HIS A 12 -15.69 -9.60 5.59
N THR A 13 -15.48 -9.46 6.89
CA THR A 13 -14.18 -9.64 7.58
C THR A 13 -13.40 -10.93 7.22
N HIS A 14 -14.04 -11.92 6.57
CA HIS A 14 -13.40 -13.04 5.85
C HIS A 14 -13.58 -13.00 4.31
N GLU A 15 -14.57 -12.29 3.78
CA GLU A 15 -14.79 -12.14 2.32
C GLU A 15 -13.90 -11.08 1.68
N ILE A 16 -13.39 -10.07 2.38
CA ILE A 16 -12.42 -9.15 1.76
C ILE A 16 -11.16 -9.95 1.40
N PRO A 17 -10.57 -10.74 2.33
CA PRO A 17 -9.49 -11.64 1.96
C PRO A 17 -9.92 -12.70 0.93
N ASP A 18 -11.04 -13.41 1.11
CA ASP A 18 -11.45 -14.45 0.16
C ASP A 18 -11.79 -13.87 -1.23
N GLY A 19 -12.39 -12.70 -1.30
CA GLY A 19 -12.77 -11.99 -2.51
C GLY A 19 -11.54 -11.54 -3.29
N ALA A 20 -10.57 -10.93 -2.62
CA ALA A 20 -9.29 -10.57 -3.21
C ALA A 20 -8.53 -11.82 -3.70
N ILE A 21 -8.46 -12.87 -2.88
CA ILE A 21 -7.82 -14.15 -3.25
C ILE A 21 -8.52 -14.78 -4.46
N ARG A 22 -9.86 -14.86 -4.46
CA ARG A 22 -10.65 -15.40 -5.59
C ARG A 22 -10.48 -14.58 -6.86
N ALA A 23 -10.35 -13.26 -6.73
CA ALA A 23 -10.05 -12.36 -7.84
C ALA A 23 -8.62 -12.56 -8.38
N GLY A 24 -7.76 -13.31 -7.68
CA GLY A 24 -6.38 -13.59 -8.05
C GLY A 24 -5.38 -12.53 -7.57
N ALA A 25 -5.71 -11.79 -6.51
CA ALA A 25 -4.73 -10.95 -5.84
C ALA A 25 -3.63 -11.84 -5.24
N HIS A 26 -2.42 -11.29 -5.14
CA HIS A 26 -1.30 -11.92 -4.43
C HIS A 26 -1.14 -11.39 -3.00
N ALA A 27 -1.75 -10.22 -2.73
CA ALA A 27 -1.66 -9.54 -1.46
C ALA A 27 -2.89 -8.68 -1.18
N LEU A 28 -3.07 -8.33 0.09
CA LEU A 28 -3.98 -7.27 0.52
C LEU A 28 -3.17 -6.02 0.89
N GLU A 29 -3.71 -4.85 0.57
CA GLU A 29 -3.27 -3.58 1.10
C GLU A 29 -4.24 -3.16 2.21
N LEU A 30 -3.72 -2.78 3.38
CA LEU A 30 -4.50 -2.57 4.59
C LEU A 30 -4.08 -1.28 5.30
N ASP A 31 -5.01 -0.34 5.41
CA ASP A 31 -4.80 0.93 6.10
C ASP A 31 -4.91 0.80 7.61
N LEU A 32 -3.91 1.26 8.36
CA LEU A 32 -3.86 1.13 9.82
C LEU A 32 -4.14 2.44 10.56
N HIS A 33 -4.99 2.34 11.59
CA HIS A 33 -5.10 3.32 12.69
C HIS A 33 -5.08 2.60 14.03
N ILE A 34 -4.84 3.37 15.10
CA ILE A 34 -4.89 2.89 16.47
C ILE A 34 -6.13 3.47 17.15
N SER A 35 -6.89 2.64 17.86
CA SER A 35 -7.92 3.06 18.80
C SER A 35 -7.32 3.78 20.02
N ARG A 36 -8.14 4.43 20.84
CA ARG A 36 -7.67 5.12 22.05
C ARG A 36 -6.98 4.19 23.05
N ASP A 37 -7.45 2.96 23.13
CA ASP A 37 -6.96 1.89 24.01
C ASP A 37 -5.89 0.98 23.38
N GLY A 38 -5.32 1.38 22.23
CA GLY A 38 -4.14 0.72 21.66
C GLY A 38 -4.42 -0.49 20.77
N ILE A 39 -5.65 -0.64 20.25
CA ILE A 39 -5.98 -1.70 19.29
C ILE A 39 -5.72 -1.22 17.86
N VAL A 40 -4.98 -2.01 17.09
CA VAL A 40 -4.71 -1.75 15.67
C VAL A 40 -5.92 -2.16 14.84
N VAL A 41 -6.61 -1.17 14.28
CA VAL A 41 -7.82 -1.33 13.47
C VAL A 41 -7.57 -1.00 12.01
N LEU A 42 -8.40 -1.54 11.13
CA LEU A 42 -8.32 -1.32 9.69
C LEU A 42 -9.30 -0.23 9.27
N SER A 43 -8.78 0.89 8.77
CA SER A 43 -9.60 1.97 8.23
C SER A 43 -8.75 2.91 7.38
N HIS A 44 -9.24 3.31 6.21
CA HIS A 44 -8.52 4.28 5.38
C HIS A 44 -8.48 5.67 6.04
N ASP A 45 -9.64 6.15 6.48
CA ASP A 45 -9.78 7.50 7.01
C ASP A 45 -9.43 7.53 8.51
N PRO A 46 -8.85 8.62 9.03
CA PRO A 46 -8.69 8.80 10.46
C PRO A 46 -10.02 9.05 11.18
N THR A 47 -11.11 9.29 10.44
CA THR A 47 -12.45 9.56 10.97
C THR A 47 -13.44 8.48 10.60
N LEU A 48 -14.43 8.27 11.47
CA LEU A 48 -15.51 7.29 11.27
C LEU A 48 -16.61 7.80 10.34
N MET A 49 -16.53 9.05 9.85
CA MET A 49 -17.63 9.71 9.18
C MET A 49 -18.01 9.02 7.87
N ARG A 50 -17.04 8.77 7.00
CA ARG A 50 -17.32 8.24 5.66
C ARG A 50 -17.88 6.83 5.71
N CYS A 51 -17.26 5.95 6.51
CA CYS A 51 -17.61 4.53 6.54
C CYS A 51 -18.75 4.22 7.51
N PHE A 52 -18.89 4.95 8.62
CA PHE A 52 -19.83 4.62 9.71
C PHE A 52 -20.82 5.75 10.03
N GLY A 53 -20.74 6.91 9.37
CA GLY A 53 -21.64 8.04 9.60
C GLY A 53 -21.42 8.76 10.94
N ILE A 54 -20.29 8.52 11.61
CA ILE A 54 -20.02 9.03 12.96
C ILE A 54 -18.96 10.12 12.91
N ASN A 55 -19.28 11.29 13.46
CA ASN A 55 -18.35 12.42 13.55
C ASN A 55 -17.36 12.28 14.71
N LYS A 56 -16.50 11.25 14.67
CA LYS A 56 -15.42 11.01 15.62
C LYS A 56 -14.17 10.50 14.89
N LYS A 57 -13.00 10.68 15.51
CA LYS A 57 -11.78 10.01 15.06
C LYS A 57 -11.71 8.60 15.62
N VAL A 58 -11.03 7.72 14.89
CA VAL A 58 -10.72 6.36 15.37
C VAL A 58 -9.91 6.43 16.67
N SER A 59 -8.91 7.31 16.72
CA SER A 59 -8.02 7.53 17.87
C SER A 59 -8.71 8.02 19.14
N ASP A 60 -9.96 8.49 19.04
CA ASP A 60 -10.70 9.05 20.18
C ASP A 60 -11.64 8.00 20.81
N CYS A 61 -11.67 6.78 20.27
CA CYS A 61 -12.62 5.73 20.62
C CYS A 61 -11.91 4.47 21.13
N ASP A 62 -12.44 3.85 22.18
CA ASP A 62 -11.98 2.52 22.63
C ASP A 62 -12.54 1.42 21.72
N TRP A 63 -11.87 0.26 21.71
CA TRP A 63 -12.29 -0.89 20.92
C TRP A 63 -13.69 -1.38 21.28
N GLU A 64 -14.07 -1.33 22.56
CA GLU A 64 -15.41 -1.71 23.01
C GLU A 64 -16.52 -0.90 22.32
N TYR A 65 -16.26 0.36 21.96
CA TYR A 65 -17.16 1.15 21.14
C TYR A 65 -17.02 0.82 19.65
N LEU A 66 -15.79 0.80 19.13
CA LEU A 66 -15.51 0.57 17.71
C LEU A 66 -16.10 -0.75 17.19
N LYS A 67 -16.05 -1.83 17.99
CA LYS A 67 -16.60 -3.14 17.60
C LYS A 67 -18.12 -3.16 17.43
N THR A 68 -18.83 -2.18 17.99
CA THR A 68 -20.29 -2.05 17.85
C THR A 68 -20.69 -1.41 16.53
N LEU A 69 -19.76 -0.72 15.86
CA LEU A 69 -20.04 0.03 14.65
C LEU A 69 -20.28 -0.88 13.47
N ARG A 70 -21.10 -0.41 12.52
CA ARG A 70 -21.36 -1.09 11.25
C ARG A 70 -21.24 -0.12 10.08
N THR A 71 -20.65 -0.57 8.97
CA THR A 71 -20.49 0.29 7.80
C THR A 71 -21.86 0.77 7.27
N LEU A 72 -21.89 1.95 6.65
CA LEU A 72 -23.11 2.50 6.06
C LEU A 72 -23.56 1.74 4.81
N GLN A 73 -22.61 1.15 4.08
CA GLN A 73 -22.91 0.38 2.88
C GLN A 73 -23.23 -1.06 3.27
N ALA A 74 -24.19 -1.65 2.56
CA ALA A 74 -24.47 -3.08 2.69
C ALA A 74 -23.21 -3.89 2.31
N PRO A 75 -22.95 -5.02 2.99
CA PRO A 75 -23.75 -5.71 4.01
C PRO A 75 -23.61 -5.21 5.46
N HIS A 76 -23.15 -3.97 5.70
CA HIS A 76 -23.02 -3.36 7.03
C HIS A 76 -22.04 -4.13 7.93
N GLU A 77 -20.77 -3.99 7.63
CA GLU A 77 -19.68 -4.71 8.24
C GLU A 77 -19.15 -4.12 9.55
N PRO A 78 -18.65 -4.95 10.49
CA PRO A 78 -17.92 -4.44 11.65
C PRO A 78 -16.58 -3.82 11.24
N MET A 79 -16.02 -3.00 12.12
CA MET A 79 -14.63 -2.54 11.96
C MET A 79 -13.66 -3.71 12.13
N PRO A 80 -12.79 -4.02 11.15
CA PRO A 80 -11.80 -5.08 11.29
C PRO A 80 -10.60 -4.63 12.11
N ARG A 81 -9.88 -5.58 12.70
CA ARG A 81 -8.56 -5.40 13.32
C ARG A 81 -7.47 -6.07 12.52
N LEU A 82 -6.22 -5.63 12.72
CA LEU A 82 -5.06 -6.29 12.15
C LEU A 82 -4.98 -7.77 12.59
N ILE A 83 -5.27 -8.05 13.87
CA ILE A 83 -5.25 -9.43 14.39
C ILE A 83 -6.21 -10.35 13.63
N ASP A 84 -7.39 -9.87 13.25
CA ASP A 84 -8.39 -10.67 12.54
C ASP A 84 -7.86 -11.14 11.17
N VAL A 85 -7.11 -10.26 10.48
CA VAL A 85 -6.48 -10.60 9.18
C VAL A 85 -5.29 -11.53 9.37
N LEU A 86 -4.46 -11.31 10.38
CA LEU A 86 -3.33 -12.20 10.66
C LEU A 86 -3.79 -13.61 11.03
N GLU A 87 -4.80 -13.73 11.90
CA GLU A 87 -5.43 -15.00 12.25
C GLU A 87 -5.99 -15.68 11.01
N TYR A 88 -6.69 -14.95 10.15
CA TYR A 88 -7.17 -15.47 8.87
C TYR A 88 -6.03 -16.00 7.98
N LEU A 89 -4.92 -15.25 7.85
CA LEU A 89 -3.76 -15.61 7.05
C LEU A 89 -2.87 -16.72 7.67
N SER A 90 -3.06 -17.01 8.95
CA SER A 90 -2.40 -18.11 9.67
C SER A 90 -3.03 -19.48 9.38
N GLN A 91 -4.23 -19.50 8.82
CA GLN A 91 -4.93 -20.73 8.49
C GLN A 91 -4.31 -21.43 7.26
N PRO A 92 -4.42 -22.76 7.15
CA PRO A 92 -3.86 -23.54 6.04
C PRO A 92 -4.36 -23.09 4.66
N GLY A 93 -3.50 -23.19 3.65
CA GLY A 93 -3.82 -22.87 2.25
C GLY A 93 -3.66 -21.39 1.88
N ARG A 94 -3.13 -20.58 2.80
CA ARG A 94 -2.93 -19.13 2.62
C ARG A 94 -1.47 -18.71 2.74
N GLU A 95 -0.54 -19.66 2.79
CA GLU A 95 0.88 -19.46 3.11
C GLU A 95 1.58 -18.52 2.13
N ASN A 96 1.14 -18.51 0.87
CA ASN A 96 1.73 -17.70 -0.20
C ASN A 96 1.15 -16.29 -0.30
N PHE A 97 0.12 -15.98 0.48
CA PHE A 97 -0.54 -14.69 0.47
C PHE A 97 0.13 -13.75 1.46
N TRP A 98 0.40 -12.51 1.03
CA TRP A 98 1.12 -11.51 1.83
C TRP A 98 0.30 -10.22 1.97
N ILE A 99 0.74 -9.28 2.82
CA ILE A 99 0.04 -8.02 3.07
C ILE A 99 1.00 -6.83 3.03
N LEU A 100 0.47 -5.70 2.56
CA LEU A 100 1.09 -4.38 2.63
C LEU A 100 0.29 -3.55 3.64
N LEU A 101 0.94 -3.12 4.72
CA LEU A 101 0.30 -2.32 5.77
C LEU A 101 0.53 -0.83 5.51
N ASP A 102 -0.46 -0.08 5.02
CA ASP A 102 -0.36 1.39 4.91
C ASP A 102 -0.51 2.02 6.30
N ILE A 103 0.63 2.47 6.84
CA ILE A 103 0.72 3.17 8.11
C ILE A 103 0.48 4.65 7.89
N LYS A 104 -0.73 5.11 8.22
CA LYS A 104 -1.14 6.50 8.05
C LYS A 104 -0.33 7.46 8.92
N LEU A 105 -0.07 8.67 8.38
CA LEU A 105 0.67 9.75 9.03
C LEU A 105 0.06 10.27 10.34
N THR A 106 -1.18 9.89 10.66
CA THR A 106 -1.83 10.24 11.93
C THR A 106 -1.33 9.41 13.10
N ASN A 107 -0.70 8.26 12.84
CA ASN A 107 -0.16 7.39 13.88
C ASN A 107 1.21 7.89 14.37
N GLU A 108 1.43 7.87 15.68
CA GLU A 108 2.76 8.11 16.27
C GLU A 108 3.69 6.93 15.92
N PRO A 109 4.90 7.17 15.36
CA PRO A 109 5.77 6.12 14.85
C PRO A 109 6.11 4.98 15.82
N PHE A 110 6.52 5.26 17.06
CA PHE A 110 6.93 4.21 17.99
C PHE A 110 5.73 3.41 18.48
N ALA A 111 4.62 4.06 18.80
CA ALA A 111 3.39 3.44 19.24
C ALA A 111 2.84 2.46 18.20
N ILE A 112 2.70 2.88 16.92
CA ILE A 112 2.16 1.98 15.89
C ILE A 112 3.09 0.81 15.60
N MET A 113 4.41 1.03 15.55
CA MET A 113 5.35 -0.07 15.28
C MET A 113 5.39 -1.07 16.43
N GLU A 114 5.33 -0.60 17.68
CA GLU A 114 5.25 -1.48 18.85
C GLU A 114 3.95 -2.30 18.85
N LEU A 115 2.79 -1.67 18.60
CA LEU A 115 1.51 -2.35 18.58
C LEU A 115 1.39 -3.34 17.42
N VAL A 116 1.89 -2.99 16.23
CA VAL A 116 1.96 -3.90 15.08
C VAL A 116 2.86 -5.09 15.41
N ALA A 117 4.03 -4.87 16.02
CA ALA A 117 4.92 -5.96 16.44
C ALA A 117 4.24 -6.91 17.43
N LYS A 118 3.64 -6.38 18.51
CA LYS A 118 2.88 -7.17 19.48
C LYS A 118 1.73 -7.96 18.83
N THR A 119 1.01 -7.34 17.89
CA THR A 119 -0.08 -7.99 17.16
C THR A 119 0.44 -9.15 16.32
N ILE A 120 1.56 -8.97 15.61
CA ILE A 120 2.18 -10.02 14.80
C ILE A 120 2.68 -11.17 15.68
N GLU A 121 3.34 -10.87 16.80
CA GLU A 121 3.86 -11.87 17.74
C GLU A 121 2.75 -12.71 18.39
N SER A 122 1.54 -12.15 18.53
CA SER A 122 0.40 -12.88 19.10
C SER A 122 -0.21 -13.94 18.18
N VAL A 123 0.13 -13.94 16.89
CA VAL A 123 -0.45 -14.87 15.90
C VAL A 123 0.62 -15.85 15.40
N PRO A 124 0.43 -17.17 15.57
CA PRO A 124 1.40 -18.16 15.12
C PRO A 124 1.50 -18.18 13.58
N ILE A 125 2.69 -18.49 13.09
CA ILE A 125 2.93 -18.74 11.67
C ILE A 125 2.40 -20.15 11.34
N PRO A 126 1.75 -20.40 10.18
CA PRO A 126 1.38 -21.75 9.76
C PRO A 126 2.61 -22.67 9.75
N THR A 127 2.48 -23.94 10.15
CA THR A 127 3.61 -24.89 10.32
C THR A 127 4.56 -24.98 9.12
N ASN A 128 4.05 -24.79 7.90
CA ASN A 128 4.82 -24.84 6.65
C ASN A 128 4.89 -23.49 5.93
N GLY A 129 4.45 -22.41 6.59
CA GLY A 129 4.42 -21.07 6.03
C GLY A 129 5.73 -20.31 6.23
N PRO A 130 6.02 -19.30 5.41
CA PRO A 130 7.14 -18.40 5.66
C PRO A 130 6.85 -17.51 6.88
N ASP A 131 7.91 -17.13 7.60
CA ASP A 131 7.83 -16.16 8.71
C ASP A 131 7.09 -14.87 8.31
N TRP A 132 6.43 -14.22 9.27
CA TRP A 132 5.67 -12.98 9.04
C TRP A 132 6.46 -11.86 8.36
N HIS A 133 7.74 -11.69 8.67
CA HIS A 133 8.58 -10.66 8.00
C HIS A 133 8.78 -10.87 6.50
N ARG A 134 8.49 -12.07 5.97
CA ARG A 134 8.47 -12.38 4.52
C ARG A 134 7.07 -12.25 3.91
N ARG A 135 6.05 -12.07 4.74
CA ARG A 135 4.63 -11.95 4.36
C ARG A 135 4.05 -10.57 4.63
N ILE A 136 4.80 -9.68 5.27
CA ILE A 136 4.33 -8.35 5.67
C ILE A 136 5.33 -7.32 5.19
N ILE A 137 4.84 -6.36 4.39
CA ILE A 137 5.58 -5.16 3.97
C ILE A 137 4.93 -3.95 4.65
N LEU A 138 5.75 -3.10 5.26
CA LEU A 138 5.29 -1.89 5.93
C LEU A 138 5.25 -0.72 4.93
N GLY A 139 4.08 -0.21 4.61
CA GLY A 139 3.88 1.00 3.83
C GLY A 139 4.04 2.24 4.71
N CYS A 140 5.08 3.05 4.49
CA CYS A 140 5.32 4.25 5.27
C CYS A 140 5.37 5.50 4.40
N TRP A 141 4.58 6.51 4.74
CA TRP A 141 4.55 7.80 4.03
C TRP A 141 5.74 8.72 4.35
N SER A 142 6.52 8.39 5.38
CA SER A 142 7.63 9.22 5.85
C SER A 142 8.73 8.35 6.45
N ALA A 143 9.97 8.77 6.28
CA ALA A 143 11.10 8.06 6.86
C ALA A 143 11.22 8.22 8.39
N ARG A 144 10.41 9.08 9.02
CA ARG A 144 10.31 9.17 10.48
C ARG A 144 9.90 7.85 11.15
N TYR A 145 9.30 6.92 10.40
CA TYR A 145 8.94 5.58 10.87
C TYR A 145 10.12 4.60 10.85
N LEU A 146 11.25 4.94 10.21
CA LEU A 146 12.39 4.03 10.07
C LEU A 146 13.08 3.71 11.41
N PRO A 147 13.32 4.66 12.33
CA PRO A 147 13.88 4.35 13.65
C PRO A 147 12.95 3.44 14.48
N ALA A 148 11.64 3.72 14.47
CA ALA A 148 10.66 2.87 15.14
C ALA A 148 10.60 1.45 14.54
N ARG A 149 10.68 1.34 13.21
CA ARG A 149 10.81 0.05 12.51
C ARG A 149 12.11 -0.66 12.93
N ALA A 150 13.24 0.03 12.98
CA ALA A 150 14.52 -0.57 13.38
C ALA A 150 14.45 -1.15 14.79
N LYS A 151 13.77 -0.46 15.72
CA LYS A 151 13.57 -0.91 17.10
C LYS A 151 12.62 -2.11 17.22
N HIS A 152 11.45 -2.05 16.59
CA HIS A 152 10.37 -3.01 16.84
C HIS A 152 10.21 -4.09 15.78
N LEU A 153 10.58 -3.81 14.52
CA LEU A 153 10.37 -4.68 13.36
C LEU A 153 11.61 -4.69 12.43
N PRO A 154 12.83 -4.97 12.94
CA PRO A 154 14.09 -4.76 12.18
C PRO A 154 14.18 -5.59 10.89
N ARG A 155 13.53 -6.77 10.86
CA ARG A 155 13.53 -7.68 9.70
C ARG A 155 12.50 -7.34 8.63
N TYR A 156 11.55 -6.44 8.92
CA TYR A 156 10.43 -6.16 8.04
C TYR A 156 10.82 -5.13 6.98
N ALA A 157 10.48 -5.43 5.72
CA ALA A 157 10.70 -4.53 4.61
C ALA A 157 9.73 -3.34 4.69
N VAL A 158 10.22 -2.17 4.26
CA VAL A 158 9.42 -0.96 4.13
C VAL A 158 9.25 -0.66 2.65
N THR A 159 8.06 -0.22 2.26
CA THR A 159 7.85 0.48 1.01
C THR A 159 7.48 1.92 1.31
N LEU A 160 8.28 2.87 0.81
CA LEU A 160 8.00 4.28 1.01
C LEU A 160 6.86 4.70 0.09
N ILE A 161 5.74 5.09 0.69
CA ILE A 161 4.57 5.58 -0.05
C ILE A 161 4.82 7.05 -0.39
N CYS A 162 4.94 7.37 -1.67
CA CYS A 162 5.39 8.70 -2.06
C CYS A 162 4.81 9.24 -3.38
N VAL A 163 4.71 10.57 -3.40
CA VAL A 163 4.47 11.41 -4.59
C VAL A 163 5.69 12.28 -4.92
N ASP A 164 6.67 12.36 -4.02
CA ASP A 164 7.92 13.10 -4.21
C ASP A 164 9.06 12.12 -4.51
N LEU A 165 9.43 12.02 -5.79
CA LEU A 165 10.50 11.14 -6.24
C LEU A 165 11.90 11.67 -5.94
N SER A 166 12.05 12.98 -5.66
CA SER A 166 13.31 13.52 -5.15
C SER A 166 13.57 13.04 -3.72
N TYR A 167 12.50 12.88 -2.93
CA TYR A 167 12.57 12.28 -1.61
C TYR A 167 12.87 10.79 -1.69
N ALA A 168 12.13 10.04 -2.51
CA ALA A 168 12.33 8.60 -2.70
C ALA A 168 13.78 8.24 -3.09
N ARG A 169 14.39 9.00 -4.00
CA ARG A 169 15.79 8.81 -4.44
C ARG A 169 16.81 8.78 -3.31
N GLN A 170 16.56 9.48 -2.21
CA GLN A 170 17.46 9.50 -1.06
C GLN A 170 17.58 8.13 -0.37
N PHE A 171 16.62 7.22 -0.61
CA PHE A 171 16.53 5.91 0.04
C PHE A 171 16.92 4.74 -0.86
N LEU A 172 17.33 4.97 -2.11
CA LEU A 172 17.69 3.90 -3.06
C LEU A 172 18.74 2.93 -2.50
N GLN A 173 19.68 3.43 -1.68
CA GLN A 173 20.75 2.63 -1.10
C GLN A 173 20.44 2.08 0.30
N VAL A 174 19.30 2.44 0.89
CA VAL A 174 18.95 2.01 2.25
C VAL A 174 18.40 0.57 2.23
N PRO A 175 18.98 -0.37 2.99
CA PRO A 175 18.51 -1.77 3.02
C PRO A 175 17.05 -1.91 3.43
N LEU A 176 16.38 -2.90 2.85
CA LEU A 176 14.97 -3.23 3.13
C LEU A 176 13.99 -2.07 2.86
N ILE A 177 14.35 -1.13 1.98
CA ILE A 177 13.46 -0.06 1.52
C ILE A 177 13.21 -0.19 0.02
N SER A 178 11.93 -0.30 -0.36
CA SER A 178 11.38 -0.26 -1.71
C SER A 178 10.41 0.94 -1.83
N PHE A 179 9.70 1.09 -2.95
CA PHE A 179 8.89 2.28 -3.20
C PHE A 179 7.47 1.95 -3.65
N ASN A 180 6.48 2.63 -3.07
CA ASN A 180 5.08 2.54 -3.47
C ASN A 180 4.60 3.91 -3.99
N ILE A 181 4.54 4.04 -5.31
CA ILE A 181 4.55 5.33 -5.98
C ILE A 181 3.21 5.63 -6.62
N ASN A 182 2.78 6.89 -6.54
CA ASN A 182 1.62 7.32 -7.32
C ASN A 182 1.93 7.21 -8.82
N GLN A 183 1.17 6.38 -9.55
CA GLN A 183 1.46 6.06 -10.94
C GLN A 183 1.54 7.30 -11.84
N LYS A 184 0.70 8.30 -11.60
CA LYS A 184 0.67 9.53 -12.43
C LYS A 184 1.97 10.34 -12.29
N ILE A 185 2.57 10.37 -11.10
CA ILE A 185 3.87 11.02 -10.89
C ILE A 185 4.97 10.26 -11.63
N LEU A 186 4.95 8.93 -11.56
CA LEU A 186 5.93 8.08 -12.21
C LEU A 186 5.86 8.17 -13.75
N MET A 187 4.66 8.32 -14.31
CA MET A 187 4.44 8.54 -15.75
C MET A 187 4.79 9.95 -16.21
N GLY A 188 4.83 10.92 -15.29
CA GLY A 188 5.11 12.32 -15.56
C GLY A 188 6.60 12.64 -15.66
N PRO A 189 6.96 13.90 -16.00
CA PRO A 189 8.35 14.34 -16.08
C PRO A 189 9.18 14.08 -14.81
N LEU A 190 8.57 14.14 -13.62
CA LEU A 190 9.25 13.88 -12.34
C LEU A 190 9.69 12.41 -12.18
N GLY A 191 9.01 11.49 -12.86
CA GLY A 191 9.29 10.05 -12.86
C GLY A 191 10.41 9.62 -13.78
N ARG A 192 10.93 10.51 -14.62
CA ARG A 192 11.98 10.18 -15.57
C ARG A 192 13.21 9.60 -14.86
N GLY A 193 13.70 8.46 -15.35
CA GLY A 193 14.88 7.75 -14.84
C GLY A 193 14.64 6.94 -13.56
N PHE A 194 13.55 7.18 -12.83
CA PHE A 194 13.36 6.59 -11.50
C PHE A 194 13.29 5.05 -11.53
N LEU A 195 12.59 4.46 -12.52
CA LEU A 195 12.51 3.01 -12.65
C LEU A 195 13.87 2.37 -12.92
N ASP A 196 14.69 2.98 -13.75
CA ASP A 196 16.03 2.46 -14.06
C ASP A 196 16.94 2.57 -12.84
N GLU A 197 16.89 3.69 -12.12
CA GLU A 197 17.59 3.88 -10.86
C GLU A 197 17.18 2.84 -9.80
N ALA A 198 15.88 2.58 -9.65
CA ALA A 198 15.37 1.58 -8.72
C ALA A 198 15.83 0.17 -9.09
N ARG A 199 15.79 -0.20 -10.38
CA ARG A 199 16.30 -1.50 -10.87
C ARG A 199 17.80 -1.66 -10.63
N LEU A 200 18.59 -0.62 -10.93
CA LEU A 200 20.03 -0.62 -10.67
C LEU A 200 20.33 -0.80 -9.18
N ALA A 201 19.52 -0.19 -8.31
CA ALA A 201 19.60 -0.34 -6.87
C ALA A 201 18.94 -1.63 -6.32
N ARG A 202 18.39 -2.49 -7.20
CA ARG A 202 17.65 -3.72 -6.86
C ARG A 202 16.51 -3.46 -5.86
N ARG A 203 15.79 -2.36 -6.06
CA ARG A 203 14.61 -1.98 -5.27
C ARG A 203 13.35 -2.24 -6.07
N GLN A 204 12.33 -2.74 -5.38
CA GLN A 204 11.02 -2.96 -5.98
C GLN A 204 10.26 -1.64 -6.08
N VAL A 205 9.46 -1.52 -7.13
CA VAL A 205 8.55 -0.39 -7.35
C VAL A 205 7.13 -0.92 -7.49
N TYR A 206 6.27 -0.46 -6.58
CA TYR A 206 4.83 -0.66 -6.59
C TYR A 206 4.14 0.61 -7.10
N CYS A 207 2.96 0.48 -7.69
CA CYS A 207 2.16 1.61 -8.17
C CYS A 207 0.76 1.61 -7.57
N TRP A 208 0.30 2.80 -7.15
CA TRP A 208 -1.07 3.01 -6.64
C TRP A 208 -1.73 4.27 -7.22
N THR A 209 -3.06 4.35 -7.25
CA THR A 209 -4.02 3.23 -7.38
C THR A 209 -4.36 3.11 -8.87
N VAL A 210 -4.26 1.90 -9.43
CA VAL A 210 -4.35 1.69 -10.88
C VAL A 210 -5.57 0.83 -11.21
N ASN A 211 -6.62 1.45 -11.74
CA ASN A 211 -7.89 0.77 -12.03
C ASN A 211 -8.21 0.68 -13.54
N SER A 212 -7.57 1.49 -14.39
CA SER A 212 -7.86 1.50 -15.83
C SER A 212 -7.00 0.48 -16.60
N PRO A 213 -7.57 -0.34 -17.51
CA PRO A 213 -6.84 -1.39 -18.23
C PRO A 213 -5.60 -0.89 -18.99
N ASN A 214 -5.68 0.27 -19.63
CA ASN A 214 -4.55 0.83 -20.37
C ASN A 214 -3.40 1.25 -19.44
N LEU A 215 -3.71 1.72 -18.22
CA LEU A 215 -2.71 2.03 -17.19
C LEU A 215 -2.17 0.77 -16.50
N MET A 216 -2.98 -0.27 -16.36
CA MET A 216 -2.50 -1.59 -15.93
C MET A 216 -1.49 -2.17 -16.93
N ARG A 217 -1.79 -2.11 -18.23
CA ARG A 217 -0.85 -2.51 -19.30
C ARG A 217 0.43 -1.65 -19.30
N TRP A 218 0.32 -0.37 -18.94
CA TRP A 218 1.51 0.46 -18.72
C TRP A 218 2.39 -0.12 -17.61
N CYS A 219 1.82 -0.52 -16.46
CA CYS A 219 2.60 -1.16 -15.39
C CYS A 219 3.31 -2.43 -15.87
N ILE A 220 2.62 -3.30 -16.63
CA ILE A 220 3.20 -4.54 -17.17
C ILE A 220 4.36 -4.23 -18.12
N ARG A 221 4.20 -3.27 -19.05
CA ARG A 221 5.24 -2.88 -20.02
C ARG A 221 6.49 -2.30 -19.39
N HIS A 222 6.32 -1.67 -18.23
CA HIS A 222 7.38 -1.02 -17.49
C HIS A 222 7.89 -1.90 -16.34
N ASP A 223 7.58 -3.21 -16.34
CA ASP A 223 8.05 -4.19 -15.35
C ASP A 223 7.89 -3.68 -13.90
N ILE A 224 6.72 -3.11 -13.59
CA ILE A 224 6.36 -2.69 -12.23
C ILE A 224 6.16 -3.95 -11.38
N ASP A 225 6.81 -4.02 -10.21
CA ASP A 225 6.84 -5.20 -9.35
C ASP A 225 5.48 -5.51 -8.69
N GLY A 226 4.63 -4.51 -8.52
CA GLY A 226 3.26 -4.72 -8.05
C GLY A 226 2.34 -3.53 -8.24
N VAL A 227 1.04 -3.82 -8.31
CA VAL A 227 0.01 -2.83 -8.59
C VAL A 227 -1.07 -2.92 -7.52
N ILE A 228 -1.31 -1.80 -6.84
CA ILE A 228 -2.44 -1.64 -5.92
C ILE A 228 -3.63 -1.16 -6.75
N SER A 229 -4.72 -1.94 -6.70
CA SER A 229 -5.91 -1.74 -7.52
C SER A 229 -7.15 -2.12 -6.74
N ASP A 230 -8.22 -1.36 -6.93
CA ASP A 230 -9.54 -1.69 -6.42
C ASP A 230 -10.20 -2.81 -7.26
N GLU A 231 -9.60 -3.17 -8.40
CA GLU A 231 -10.13 -4.15 -9.35
C GLU A 231 -9.13 -5.27 -9.67
N PRO A 232 -8.70 -6.07 -8.67
CA PRO A 232 -7.68 -7.12 -8.85
C PRO A 232 -8.06 -8.15 -9.94
N GLY A 233 -9.35 -8.51 -10.03
CA GLY A 233 -9.84 -9.43 -11.07
C GLY A 233 -9.72 -8.86 -12.48
N ARG A 234 -9.91 -7.54 -12.64
CA ARG A 234 -9.67 -6.86 -13.92
C ARG A 234 -8.18 -6.85 -14.24
N PHE A 235 -7.32 -6.60 -13.26
CA PHE A 235 -5.88 -6.62 -13.49
C PHE A 235 -5.39 -8.01 -13.93
N ARG A 236 -5.88 -9.07 -13.29
CA ARG A 236 -5.61 -10.45 -13.71
C ARG A 236 -6.00 -10.70 -15.16
N GLN A 237 -7.20 -10.28 -15.58
CA GLN A 237 -7.65 -10.41 -16.98
C GLN A 237 -6.72 -9.65 -17.95
N VAL A 238 -6.24 -8.48 -17.55
CA VAL A 238 -5.28 -7.70 -18.34
C VAL A 238 -3.93 -8.42 -18.48
N CYS A 239 -3.42 -9.04 -17.41
CA CYS A 239 -2.20 -9.86 -17.45
C CYS A 239 -2.37 -11.08 -18.36
N GLU A 240 -3.46 -11.83 -18.22
CA GLU A 240 -3.76 -13.00 -19.06
C GLU A 240 -3.88 -12.62 -20.54
N GLY A 241 -4.50 -11.47 -20.84
CA GLY A 241 -4.57 -10.92 -22.20
C GLY A 241 -3.19 -10.57 -22.74
N TRP A 242 -2.37 -9.89 -21.95
CA TRP A 242 -1.00 -9.50 -22.30
C TRP A 242 -0.11 -10.71 -22.63
N GLU A 243 -0.19 -11.78 -21.83
CA GLU A 243 0.57 -13.02 -22.06
C GLU A 243 0.13 -13.74 -23.35
N LYS A 244 -1.18 -13.79 -23.61
CA LYS A 244 -1.73 -14.39 -24.84
C LYS A 244 -1.35 -13.61 -26.10
N GLU A 245 -1.23 -12.29 -26.02
CA GLU A 245 -0.69 -11.45 -27.10
C GLU A 245 0.78 -11.76 -27.38
N ARG A 246 1.61 -11.88 -26.33
CA ARG A 246 3.06 -12.12 -26.47
C ARG A 246 3.43 -13.55 -26.88
N SER A 247 2.62 -14.53 -26.49
CA SER A 247 2.79 -15.93 -26.91
C SER A 247 2.29 -16.21 -28.33
N GLY A 248 1.73 -15.20 -29.02
CA GLY A 248 1.22 -15.32 -30.39
C GLY A 248 -0.17 -15.97 -30.50
N VAL A 249 -0.79 -16.33 -29.37
CA VAL A 249 -2.13 -16.97 -29.33
C VAL A 249 -3.22 -16.03 -29.82
N LEU A 250 -3.11 -14.72 -29.56
CA LEU A 250 -4.08 -13.70 -29.99
C LEU A 250 -3.70 -12.98 -31.30
N GLY A 251 -2.61 -13.38 -31.97
CA GLY A 251 -2.13 -12.70 -33.17
C GLY A 251 -1.40 -11.37 -32.88
N ILE A 252 -1.64 -10.35 -33.71
CA ILE A 252 -0.93 -9.04 -33.64
C ILE A 252 -1.43 -8.23 -32.44
N PRO A 253 -0.54 -7.71 -31.55
CA PRO A 253 -0.93 -6.87 -30.43
C PRO A 253 -1.74 -5.64 -30.87
N ASN A 254 -2.84 -5.32 -30.17
CA ASN A 254 -3.67 -4.17 -30.48
C ASN A 254 -3.14 -2.90 -29.77
N PRO A 255 -2.49 -1.96 -30.48
CA PRO A 255 -1.88 -0.79 -29.86
C PRO A 255 -2.92 0.18 -29.26
N ASN A 256 -4.20 0.07 -29.63
CA ASN A 256 -5.24 0.91 -29.06
C ASN A 256 -5.51 0.60 -27.57
N LEU A 257 -5.21 -0.62 -27.12
CA LEU A 257 -5.35 -1.01 -25.70
C LEU A 257 -4.34 -0.28 -24.81
N ASP A 258 -3.22 0.16 -25.38
CA ASP A 258 -2.15 0.88 -24.68
C ASP A 258 -2.33 2.41 -24.69
N ARG A 259 -3.36 2.90 -25.40
CA ARG A 259 -3.52 4.33 -25.67
C ARG A 259 -3.83 5.09 -24.37
N ILE A 260 -2.97 6.05 -24.03
CA ILE A 260 -3.25 7.03 -22.97
C ILE A 260 -4.15 8.13 -23.54
N THR A 261 -5.32 8.30 -22.94
CA THR A 261 -6.32 9.29 -23.36
C THR A 261 -5.85 10.73 -23.10
N LEU A 262 -6.43 11.71 -23.79
CA LEU A 262 -6.13 13.12 -23.53
C LEU A 262 -6.45 13.52 -22.08
N ARG A 263 -7.58 13.04 -21.54
CA ARG A 263 -7.96 13.24 -20.13
C ARG A 263 -6.86 12.71 -19.19
N GLN A 264 -6.41 11.47 -19.38
CA GLN A 264 -5.33 10.90 -18.55
C GLN A 264 -4.01 11.68 -18.66
N ARG A 265 -3.66 12.19 -19.86
CA ARG A 265 -2.48 13.06 -20.03
C ARG A 265 -2.61 14.35 -19.22
N ILE A 266 -3.78 14.99 -19.26
CA ILE A 266 -4.07 16.19 -18.47
C ILE A 266 -3.97 15.87 -16.98
N GLU A 267 -4.50 14.73 -16.53
CA GLU A 267 -4.40 14.30 -15.13
C GLU A 267 -2.95 14.05 -14.67
N ILE A 268 -2.10 13.46 -15.52
CA ILE A 268 -0.67 13.26 -15.25
C ILE A 268 0.06 14.60 -15.10
N ILE A 269 -0.22 15.55 -16.00
CA ILE A 269 0.37 16.90 -15.95
C ILE A 269 -0.12 17.64 -14.71
N ALA A 270 -1.43 17.59 -14.42
CA ALA A 270 -2.02 18.24 -13.26
C ALA A 270 -1.45 17.68 -11.94
N ALA A 271 -1.29 16.36 -11.82
CA ALA A 271 -0.65 15.73 -10.67
C ALA A 271 0.81 16.18 -10.51
N THR A 272 1.55 16.25 -11.62
CA THR A 272 2.94 16.75 -11.64
C THR A 272 3.02 18.21 -11.16
N LEU A 273 2.19 19.09 -11.72
CA LEU A 273 2.16 20.51 -11.33
C LEU A 273 1.75 20.67 -9.87
N TYR A 274 0.81 19.87 -9.38
CA TYR A 274 0.41 19.89 -7.99
C TYR A 274 1.58 19.56 -7.06
N VAL A 275 2.35 18.51 -7.36
CA VAL A 275 3.55 18.15 -6.57
C VAL A 275 4.61 19.26 -6.64
N ILE A 276 4.81 19.90 -7.79
CA ILE A 276 5.76 21.02 -7.92
C ILE A 276 5.32 22.21 -7.04
N CYS A 277 4.05 22.60 -7.11
CA CYS A 277 3.53 23.78 -6.43
C CYS A 277 3.34 23.56 -4.91
N PHE A 278 2.95 22.36 -4.49
CA PHE A 278 2.49 22.08 -3.12
C PHE A 278 3.26 20.96 -2.42
N GLY A 279 4.10 20.19 -3.13
CA GLY A 279 4.88 19.10 -2.54
C GLY A 279 5.83 19.57 -1.42
N TRP A 280 6.28 20.83 -1.48
CA TRP A 280 7.09 21.43 -0.40
C TRP A 280 6.35 21.51 0.94
N ILE A 281 5.01 21.63 0.94
CA ILE A 281 4.20 21.63 2.17
C ILE A 281 4.25 20.25 2.81
N LEU A 282 3.97 19.20 2.02
CA LEU A 282 4.07 17.82 2.48
C LEU A 282 5.48 17.51 2.99
N LYS A 283 6.49 17.96 2.24
CA LYS A 283 7.90 17.79 2.62
C LYS A 283 8.22 18.43 3.96
N ARG A 284 7.80 19.68 4.16
CA ARG A 284 8.04 20.42 5.41
C ARG A 284 7.27 19.85 6.61
N MET A 285 6.05 19.39 6.40
CA MET A 285 5.19 18.92 7.49
C MET A 285 5.50 17.48 7.90
N TYR A 286 5.84 16.61 6.94
CA TYR A 286 5.82 15.17 7.16
C TYR A 286 7.09 14.43 6.76
N LEU A 287 7.93 14.96 5.87
CA LEU A 287 9.06 14.22 5.32
C LEU A 287 10.38 14.59 6.01
N THR A 288 10.82 13.74 6.94
CA THR A 288 12.14 13.85 7.55
C THR A 288 13.22 13.46 6.53
N PRO A 289 14.23 14.32 6.25
CA PRO A 289 15.35 13.99 5.37
C PRO A 289 16.22 12.85 5.92
N VAL A 290 16.85 12.07 5.03
CA VAL A 290 17.75 10.96 5.42
C VAL A 290 18.85 11.40 6.38
N ALA A 291 19.44 12.59 6.15
CA ALA A 291 20.51 13.13 6.98
C ALA A 291 20.11 13.44 8.43
N GLN A 292 18.81 13.49 8.74
CA GLN A 292 18.29 13.68 10.10
C GLN A 292 17.82 12.38 10.74
N LEU A 293 17.89 11.26 10.01
CA LEU A 293 17.61 9.95 10.56
C LEU A 293 18.92 9.44 11.14
N GLU A 294 19.00 9.40 12.47
CA GLU A 294 20.00 8.59 13.16
C GLU A 294 19.65 7.12 12.86
N PHE A 295 20.13 6.61 11.72
CA PHE A 295 20.40 5.19 11.62
C PHE A 295 21.47 4.95 12.68
N GLU A 296 21.23 4.05 13.64
CA GLU A 296 22.29 3.65 14.57
C GLU A 296 23.48 3.12 13.75
N ASP A 297 24.42 4.02 13.49
CA ASP A 297 25.55 3.81 12.61
C ASP A 297 26.52 2.84 13.28
N HIS A 298 27.05 1.92 12.50
CA HIS A 298 28.42 1.46 12.60
C HIS A 298 28.98 1.22 14.02
N LYS A 299 28.43 0.23 14.74
CA LYS A 299 29.17 -0.48 15.81
C LYS A 299 29.44 -1.93 15.43
N SER A 300 30.23 -2.11 14.37
CA SER A 300 31.12 -3.27 14.24
C SER A 300 32.30 -2.90 13.33
N LYS A 301 33.31 -2.30 13.93
CA LYS A 301 34.71 -2.52 13.57
C LYS A 301 35.42 -3.01 14.81
#